data_AF-A0A959ELU7-F1
#
_entry.id   AF-A0A959ELU7-F1
#
_cell.length_a   1.000
_cell.length_b   1.000
_cell.length_c   1.000
_cell.angle_alpha   90.00
_cell.angle_beta   90.00
_cell.angle_gamma   90.00
#
_symmetry.space_group_name_H-M   'P 1'
#
loop_
_entity.id
_entity.type
_entity.pdbx_description
1 polymer ?
#
loop_
_entity_poly.entity_id
_entity_poly.type
_entity_poly.pdbx_seq_one_letter_code
_entity_poly.pdbx_strand_id
1 'polypeptide(L)'
;LLQSTVEVMDGFSEKWGFSMADMGFNLLGASLFAAQELCWEEQRIRPKISSSPAPYPSDPVFSTDGSEQTTLQARADELFGTSFGENFVKDYNAQTIWLSANIHAFLPRRENTRFPRWLNLALGYGAANMYGGFDNSWTTGQTEFFADPDLYPRYRQFYLSPDIDLSRLPVRSRLLRTLLGTLNFIKIPAPALEFNTRGKLRLHALYW
;
A
#
# COMPACT_ATOMS: atom_id res chain seq x y z
N LEU A 1 -13.84 -4.18 8.00
CA LEU A 1 -15.19 -4.76 7.76
C LEU A 1 -15.25 -5.46 6.39
N LEU A 2 -15.07 -4.76 5.26
CA LEU A 2 -14.97 -5.41 3.93
C LEU A 2 -13.83 -6.44 3.85
N GLN A 3 -12.63 -6.09 4.33
CA GLN A 3 -11.50 -7.02 4.37
C GLN A 3 -11.70 -8.20 5.33
N SER A 4 -12.52 -8.04 6.37
CA SER A 4 -12.87 -9.15 7.28
C SER A 4 -13.75 -10.18 6.59
N THR A 5 -14.62 -9.75 5.66
CA THR A 5 -15.39 -10.65 4.82
C THR A 5 -14.50 -11.37 3.82
N VAL A 6 -13.55 -10.66 3.19
CA VAL A 6 -12.54 -11.27 2.31
C VAL A 6 -11.72 -12.30 3.08
N GLU A 7 -11.28 -11.99 4.29
CA GLU A 7 -10.50 -12.89 5.14
C GLU A 7 -11.23 -14.19 5.50
N VAL A 8 -12.54 -14.10 5.78
CA VAL A 8 -13.38 -15.28 6.00
C VAL A 8 -13.46 -16.12 4.72
N MET A 9 -13.51 -15.49 3.54
CA MET A 9 -13.52 -16.20 2.26
C MET A 9 -12.15 -16.81 1.93
N ASP A 10 -11.05 -16.11 2.20
CA ASP A 10 -9.67 -16.59 2.03
C ASP A 10 -9.35 -17.73 3.01
N GLY A 11 -9.98 -17.74 4.19
CA GLY A 11 -9.94 -18.86 5.13
C GLY A 11 -10.46 -20.19 4.57
N PHE A 12 -11.28 -20.18 3.51
CA PHE A 12 -11.71 -21.38 2.79
C PHE A 12 -10.91 -21.61 1.48
N SER A 13 -9.96 -20.73 1.16
CA SER A 13 -9.12 -20.82 -0.04
C SER A 13 -7.84 -21.58 0.26
N GLU A 14 -7.56 -22.63 -0.52
CA GLU A 14 -6.32 -23.41 -0.40
C GLU A 14 -5.04 -22.59 -0.68
N LYS A 15 -5.17 -21.42 -1.33
CA LYS A 15 -4.03 -20.59 -1.76
C LYS A 15 -3.63 -19.46 -0.81
N TRP A 16 -4.56 -18.92 -0.02
CA TRP A 16 -4.34 -17.70 0.76
C TRP A 16 -4.51 -17.93 2.27
N GLY A 17 -5.49 -18.77 2.68
CA GLY A 17 -5.75 -19.09 4.08
C GLY A 17 -6.27 -17.91 4.91
N PHE A 18 -6.60 -18.16 6.18
CA PHE A 18 -7.05 -17.13 7.12
C PHE A 18 -5.88 -16.50 7.87
N SER A 19 -5.84 -15.17 7.93
CA SER A 19 -4.78 -14.35 8.49
C SER A 19 -5.28 -13.54 9.69
N MET A 20 -4.77 -13.91 10.87
CA MET A 20 -4.96 -13.13 12.09
C MET A 20 -4.36 -11.73 12.00
N ALA A 21 -3.33 -11.54 11.16
CA ALA A 21 -2.73 -10.23 10.93
C ALA A 21 -3.71 -9.30 10.22
N ASP A 22 -4.41 -9.78 9.20
CA ASP A 22 -5.40 -9.01 8.44
C ASP A 22 -6.62 -8.67 9.29
N MET A 23 -7.00 -9.56 10.21
CA MET A 23 -8.01 -9.25 11.21
C MET A 23 -7.55 -8.20 12.22
N GLY A 24 -6.30 -8.28 12.67
CA GLY A 24 -5.67 -7.26 13.50
C GLY A 24 -5.64 -5.89 12.83
N PHE A 25 -5.29 -5.82 11.54
CA PHE A 25 -5.28 -4.56 10.78
C PHE A 25 -6.68 -3.97 10.58
N ASN A 26 -7.69 -4.81 10.35
CA ASN A 26 -9.09 -4.36 10.32
C ASN A 26 -9.53 -3.72 11.64
N LEU A 27 -9.24 -4.39 12.76
CA LEU A 27 -9.56 -3.89 14.09
C LEU A 27 -8.79 -2.58 14.39
N LEU A 28 -7.51 -2.52 14.03
CA LEU A 28 -6.69 -1.31 14.16
C LEU A 28 -7.29 -0.14 13.38
N GLY A 29 -7.71 -0.34 12.13
CA GLY A 29 -8.34 0.70 11.32
C GLY A 29 -9.64 1.22 11.94
N ALA A 30 -10.52 0.32 12.39
CA ALA A 30 -11.76 0.70 13.06
C ALA A 30 -11.51 1.41 14.40
N SER A 31 -10.55 0.92 15.17
CA SER A 31 -10.15 1.51 16.45
C SER A 31 -9.54 2.90 16.26
N LEU A 32 -8.70 3.08 15.23
CA LEU A 32 -8.13 4.37 14.87
C LEU A 32 -9.23 5.38 14.52
N PHE A 33 -10.25 4.98 13.76
CA PHE A 33 -11.39 5.84 13.47
C PHE A 33 -12.14 6.22 14.76
N ALA A 34 -12.55 5.22 15.55
CA ALA A 34 -13.35 5.42 16.76
C ALA A 34 -12.61 6.25 17.82
N ALA A 35 -11.32 5.98 18.05
CA ALA A 35 -10.51 6.73 19.00
C ALA A 35 -10.43 8.22 18.64
N GLN A 36 -10.32 8.54 17.36
CA GLN A 36 -10.29 9.93 16.89
C GLN A 36 -11.62 10.64 17.09
N GLU A 37 -12.75 9.98 16.81
CA GLU A 37 -14.08 10.57 17.09
C GLU A 37 -14.27 10.80 18.59
N LEU A 38 -13.91 9.82 19.43
CA LEU A 38 -14.06 9.93 20.88
C LEU A 38 -13.14 10.99 21.51
N CYS A 39 -11.92 11.16 21.00
CA CYS A 39 -10.94 12.08 21.60
C CYS A 39 -11.01 13.49 21.00
N TRP A 40 -11.38 13.63 19.73
CA TRP A 40 -11.24 14.88 18.97
C TRP A 40 -12.51 15.33 18.24
N GLU A 41 -13.55 14.50 18.17
CA GLU A 41 -14.76 14.75 17.37
C GLU A 41 -14.42 15.12 15.90
N GLU A 42 -13.28 14.63 15.42
CA GLU A 42 -12.72 14.95 14.11
C GLU A 42 -11.66 13.91 13.71
N GLN A 43 -11.73 13.42 12.46
CA GLN A 43 -10.66 12.60 11.86
C GLN A 43 -9.44 13.46 11.49
N ARG A 44 -8.34 13.34 12.24
CA ARG A 44 -7.07 14.07 12.05
C ARG A 44 -6.01 13.26 11.30
N ILE A 45 -6.07 11.93 11.39
CA ILE A 45 -5.19 10.96 10.75
C ILE A 45 -6.06 10.04 9.91
N ARG A 46 -5.72 9.89 8.63
CA ARG A 46 -6.50 9.07 7.70
C ARG A 46 -5.62 8.04 7.00
N PRO A 47 -6.06 6.77 6.95
CA PRO A 47 -5.42 5.80 6.08
C PRO A 47 -5.65 6.17 4.62
N LYS A 48 -4.62 6.01 3.79
CA LYS A 48 -4.71 6.11 2.34
C LYS A 48 -3.95 4.96 1.68
N ILE A 49 -4.24 4.72 0.41
CA ILE A 49 -3.53 3.76 -0.42
C ILE A 49 -3.05 4.42 -1.71
N SER A 50 -1.95 3.92 -2.22
CA SER A 50 -1.48 4.20 -3.56
C SER A 50 -0.86 2.97 -4.20
N SER A 51 -0.66 3.03 -5.51
CA SER A 51 0.02 2.00 -6.26
C SER A 51 1.00 2.69 -7.22
N SER A 52 2.25 2.24 -7.19
CA SER A 52 3.32 2.65 -8.11
C SER A 52 3.79 1.43 -8.92
N PRO A 53 3.01 0.94 -9.92
CA PRO A 53 3.39 -0.24 -10.69
C PRO A 53 4.68 0.00 -11.47
N ALA A 54 5.57 -0.99 -11.47
CA ALA A 54 6.80 -0.99 -12.25
C ALA A 54 6.98 -2.35 -12.93
N PRO A 55 7.61 -2.41 -14.11
CA PRO A 55 7.98 -3.69 -14.71
C PRO A 55 8.91 -4.48 -13.80
N TYR A 56 8.75 -5.80 -13.82
CA TYR A 56 9.60 -6.73 -13.09
C TYR A 56 10.76 -7.22 -13.97
N PRO A 57 11.85 -7.71 -13.37
CA PRO A 57 12.96 -8.29 -14.13
C PRO A 57 12.49 -9.44 -15.04
N SER A 58 12.98 -9.44 -16.28
CA SER A 58 12.75 -10.51 -17.25
C SER A 58 13.91 -11.52 -17.30
N ASP A 59 14.82 -11.48 -16.32
CA ASP A 59 15.92 -12.43 -16.22
C ASP A 59 15.36 -13.85 -15.97
N PRO A 60 15.97 -14.89 -16.56
CA PRO A 60 15.51 -16.27 -16.38
C PRO A 60 15.57 -16.72 -14.92
N VAL A 61 14.47 -17.29 -14.45
CA VAL A 61 14.38 -18.08 -13.21
C VAL A 61 14.24 -19.53 -13.62
N PHE A 62 15.21 -20.36 -13.26
CA PHE A 62 15.18 -21.79 -13.55
C PHE A 62 14.40 -22.55 -12.47
N SER A 63 13.72 -23.62 -12.86
CA SER A 63 13.11 -24.55 -11.91
C SER A 63 14.19 -25.25 -11.07
N THR A 64 13.79 -25.77 -9.90
CA THR A 64 14.69 -26.45 -8.96
C THR A 64 15.40 -27.66 -9.59
N ASP A 65 14.76 -28.33 -10.54
CA ASP A 65 15.30 -29.46 -11.31
C ASP A 65 16.01 -29.04 -12.61
N GLY A 66 16.01 -27.74 -12.94
CA GLY A 66 16.59 -27.17 -14.16
C GLY A 66 15.88 -27.54 -15.46
N SER A 67 14.69 -28.17 -15.40
CA SER A 67 13.95 -28.62 -16.58
C SER A 67 13.17 -27.50 -17.29
N GLU A 68 12.81 -26.45 -16.56
CA GLU A 68 12.00 -25.34 -17.03
C GLU A 68 12.62 -23.98 -16.66
N GLN A 69 12.20 -22.95 -17.38
CA GLN A 69 12.55 -21.56 -17.07
C GLN A 69 11.32 -20.66 -17.15
N THR A 70 11.28 -19.66 -16.29
CA THR A 70 10.28 -18.59 -16.27
C THR A 70 10.97 -17.25 -16.03
N THR A 71 10.21 -16.18 -15.80
CA THR A 71 10.73 -14.87 -15.40
C THR A 71 9.94 -14.30 -14.24
N LEU A 72 10.51 -13.33 -13.51
CA LEU A 72 9.77 -12.64 -12.45
C LEU A 72 8.61 -11.81 -13.00
N GLN A 73 8.71 -11.30 -14.23
CA GLN A 73 7.58 -10.68 -14.92
C GLN A 73 6.44 -11.67 -15.18
N ALA A 74 6.73 -12.85 -15.73
CA ALA A 74 5.70 -13.87 -15.96
C ALA A 74 5.06 -14.33 -14.63
N ARG A 75 5.87 -14.46 -13.58
CA ARG A 75 5.37 -14.77 -12.24
C ARG A 75 4.50 -13.65 -11.67
N ALA A 76 4.89 -12.39 -11.84
CA ALA A 76 4.11 -11.25 -11.39
C ALA A 76 2.78 -11.15 -12.15
N ASP A 77 2.76 -11.39 -13.46
CA ASP A 77 1.55 -11.41 -14.26
C ASP A 77 0.59 -12.52 -13.82
N GLU A 78 1.12 -13.70 -13.47
CA GLU A 78 0.33 -14.82 -12.92
C GLU A 78 -0.23 -14.48 -11.52
N LEU A 79 0.59 -13.89 -10.66
CA LEU A 79 0.26 -13.66 -9.25
C LEU A 79 -0.67 -12.45 -9.06
N PHE A 80 -0.39 -11.36 -9.77
CA PHE A 80 -1.04 -10.06 -9.59
C PHE A 80 -2.03 -9.72 -10.71
N GLY A 81 -1.97 -10.44 -11.83
CA GLY A 81 -2.76 -10.15 -13.02
C GLY A 81 -2.11 -9.10 -13.91
N THR A 82 -2.67 -8.91 -15.10
CA THR A 82 -2.13 -7.99 -16.11
C THR A 82 -2.95 -6.71 -16.23
N SER A 83 -4.17 -6.68 -15.68
CA SER A 83 -5.03 -5.50 -15.76
C SER A 83 -4.73 -4.50 -14.65
N PHE A 84 -5.03 -3.22 -14.88
CA PHE A 84 -4.82 -2.16 -13.90
C PHE A 84 -5.56 -2.42 -12.58
N GLY A 85 -6.82 -2.88 -12.64
CA GLY A 85 -7.63 -3.13 -11.46
C GLY A 85 -7.11 -4.30 -10.62
N GLU A 86 -6.64 -5.37 -11.28
CA GLU A 86 -6.02 -6.50 -10.58
C GLU A 86 -4.72 -6.08 -9.91
N ASN A 87 -3.83 -5.40 -10.64
CA ASN A 87 -2.56 -4.92 -10.09
C ASN A 87 -2.76 -3.94 -8.94
N PHE A 88 -3.72 -3.02 -9.05
CA PHE A 88 -4.00 -2.07 -7.97
C PHE A 88 -4.37 -2.78 -6.64
N VAL A 89 -5.07 -3.92 -6.73
CA VAL A 89 -5.55 -4.66 -5.55
C VAL A 89 -4.57 -5.75 -5.09
N LYS A 90 -3.93 -6.44 -6.03
CA LYS A 90 -3.14 -7.64 -5.78
C LYS A 90 -1.64 -7.40 -5.76
N ASP A 91 -1.14 -6.37 -6.45
CA ASP A 91 0.31 -6.15 -6.56
C ASP A 91 0.88 -5.57 -5.25
N TYR A 92 1.29 -6.52 -4.41
CA TYR A 92 2.12 -6.37 -3.22
C TYR A 92 3.27 -5.36 -3.34
N ASN A 93 4.00 -5.45 -4.45
CA ASN A 93 5.23 -4.72 -4.64
C ASN A 93 5.00 -3.28 -5.09
N ALA A 94 3.85 -3.02 -5.70
CA ALA A 94 3.46 -1.70 -6.15
C ALA A 94 2.68 -0.91 -5.08
N GLN A 95 2.04 -1.58 -4.13
CA GLN A 95 1.18 -0.93 -3.14
C GLN A 95 1.95 -0.25 -2.01
N THR A 96 1.48 0.94 -1.65
CA THR A 96 1.88 1.60 -0.40
C THR A 96 0.64 2.00 0.39
N ILE A 97 0.62 1.60 1.67
CA ILE A 97 -0.37 2.06 2.64
C ILE A 97 0.20 3.26 3.40
N TRP A 98 -0.64 4.27 3.63
CA TRP A 98 -0.24 5.53 4.21
C TRP A 98 -1.08 5.90 5.41
N LEU A 99 -0.44 6.47 6.43
CA LEU A 99 -1.11 7.24 7.48
C LEU A 99 -0.85 8.72 7.23
N SER A 100 -1.89 9.43 6.80
CA SER A 100 -1.84 10.85 6.46
C SER A 100 -2.40 11.70 7.58
N ALA A 101 -1.54 12.49 8.24
CA ALA A 101 -1.87 13.33 9.37
C ALA A 101 -2.04 14.79 8.95
N ASN A 102 -3.18 15.39 9.34
CA ASN A 102 -3.46 16.79 9.05
C ASN A 102 -2.71 17.73 9.98
N ILE A 103 -1.71 18.43 9.45
CA ILE A 103 -0.83 19.28 10.25
C ILE A 103 -1.64 20.38 10.96
N HIS A 104 -2.55 21.03 10.23
CA HIS A 104 -3.40 22.08 10.77
C HIS A 104 -4.22 21.62 12.00
N ALA A 105 -4.75 20.40 11.98
CA ALA A 105 -5.56 19.86 13.06
C ALA A 105 -4.79 19.68 14.38
N PHE A 106 -3.45 19.57 14.32
CA PHE A 106 -2.57 19.44 15.48
C PHE A 106 -1.93 20.76 15.94
N LEU A 107 -2.13 21.86 15.20
CA LEU A 107 -1.53 23.15 15.57
C LEU A 107 -2.18 23.76 16.82
N PRO A 108 -1.39 24.31 17.77
CA PRO A 108 -1.94 25.13 18.84
C PRO A 108 -2.56 26.40 18.23
N ARG A 109 -3.76 26.78 18.71
CA ARG A 109 -4.52 27.94 18.20
C ARG A 109 -4.82 27.85 16.69
N ARG A 110 -5.19 26.67 16.20
CA ARG A 110 -5.56 26.38 14.80
C ARG A 110 -6.61 27.32 14.17
N GLU A 111 -7.38 28.06 14.97
CA GLU A 111 -8.35 29.04 14.45
C GLU A 111 -7.68 30.36 14.00
N ASN A 112 -6.52 30.69 14.56
CA ASN A 112 -5.81 31.95 14.32
C ASN A 112 -4.64 31.83 13.33
N THR A 113 -4.42 30.65 12.76
CA THR A 113 -3.32 30.40 11.81
C THR A 113 -3.79 30.53 10.36
N ARG A 114 -2.88 30.97 9.49
CA ARG A 114 -3.08 30.95 8.02
C ARG A 114 -2.57 29.64 7.39
N PHE A 115 -2.19 28.66 8.21
CA PHE A 115 -1.69 27.39 7.71
C PHE A 115 -2.76 26.66 6.87
N PRO A 116 -2.41 26.08 5.71
CA PRO A 116 -3.39 25.41 4.85
C PRO A 116 -4.07 24.23 5.55
N ARG A 117 -5.40 24.23 5.58
CA ARG A 117 -6.20 23.15 6.18
C ARG A 117 -6.11 21.83 5.44
N TRP A 118 -5.71 21.84 4.17
CA TRP A 118 -5.61 20.66 3.32
C TRP A 118 -4.23 20.02 3.31
N LEU A 119 -3.21 20.64 3.91
CA LEU A 119 -1.85 20.10 3.87
C LEU A 119 -1.63 19.07 4.99
N ASN A 120 -1.21 17.88 4.58
CA ASN A 120 -0.92 16.75 5.45
C ASN A 120 0.56 16.35 5.36
N LEU A 121 0.99 15.60 6.37
CA LEU A 121 2.22 14.82 6.36
C LEU A 121 1.85 13.33 6.43
N ALA A 122 2.41 12.51 5.54
CA ALA A 122 2.10 11.10 5.41
C ALA A 122 3.31 10.21 5.69
N LEU A 123 3.07 9.16 6.47
CA LEU A 123 3.99 8.04 6.69
C LEU A 123 3.50 6.85 5.88
N GLY A 124 4.34 6.31 5.01
CA GLY A 124 4.01 5.19 4.13
C GLY A 124 4.73 3.90 4.52
N TYR A 125 4.10 2.78 4.22
CA TYR A 125 4.67 1.44 4.34
C TYR A 125 4.37 0.64 3.08
N GLY A 126 5.42 0.06 2.51
CA GLY A 126 5.35 -0.83 1.35
C GLY A 126 6.30 -2.01 1.53
N ALA A 127 6.24 -2.94 0.59
CA ALA A 127 7.15 -4.07 0.49
C ALA A 127 7.52 -4.30 -0.97
N ALA A 128 8.64 -4.96 -1.22
CA ALA A 128 9.12 -5.25 -2.55
C ALA A 128 9.80 -6.63 -2.61
N ASN A 129 9.98 -7.14 -3.84
CA ASN A 129 10.48 -8.46 -4.18
C ASN A 129 9.65 -9.62 -3.58
N MET A 130 8.33 -9.51 -3.59
CA MET A 130 7.41 -10.55 -3.14
C MET A 130 6.84 -11.28 -4.36
N TYR A 131 7.22 -12.54 -4.54
CA TYR A 131 6.81 -13.40 -5.67
C TYR A 131 6.07 -14.67 -5.22
N GLY A 132 5.82 -14.79 -3.92
CA GLY A 132 4.96 -15.79 -3.30
C GLY A 132 4.38 -15.27 -1.98
N GLY A 133 3.49 -16.05 -1.36
CA GLY A 133 2.80 -15.64 -0.13
C GLY A 133 3.76 -15.52 1.06
N PHE A 134 4.49 -16.60 1.36
CA PHE A 134 5.37 -16.69 2.54
C PHE A 134 6.85 -16.50 2.21
N ASP A 135 7.29 -17.00 1.07
CA ASP A 135 8.62 -16.82 0.51
C ASP A 135 8.53 -16.56 -1.00
N ASN A 136 9.67 -16.49 -1.68
CA ASN A 136 9.72 -16.37 -3.13
C ASN A 136 9.88 -17.74 -3.81
N SER A 137 9.13 -18.75 -3.34
CA SER A 137 8.95 -20.02 -4.02
C SER A 137 7.55 -20.15 -4.61
N TRP A 138 7.41 -20.89 -5.71
CA TRP A 138 6.12 -21.22 -6.30
C TRP A 138 6.19 -22.48 -7.16
N THR A 139 5.03 -23.10 -7.41
CA THR A 139 4.92 -24.29 -8.25
C THR A 139 4.09 -23.98 -9.49
N THR A 140 4.55 -24.39 -10.65
CA THR A 140 3.79 -24.32 -11.91
C THR A 140 3.67 -25.73 -12.47
N GLY A 141 2.46 -26.32 -12.43
CA GLY A 141 2.29 -27.73 -12.80
C GLY A 141 2.97 -28.67 -11.81
N GLN A 142 4.02 -29.37 -12.25
CA GLN A 142 4.83 -30.28 -11.40
C GLN A 142 6.23 -29.73 -11.11
N THR A 143 6.56 -28.53 -11.60
CA THR A 143 7.88 -27.90 -11.42
C THR A 143 7.82 -26.84 -10.33
N GLU A 144 8.87 -26.82 -9.51
CA GLU A 144 9.07 -25.84 -8.45
C GLU A 144 10.07 -24.79 -8.92
N PHE A 145 9.79 -23.52 -8.60
CA PHE A 145 10.65 -22.39 -8.89
C PHE A 145 10.98 -21.67 -7.60
N PHE A 146 12.17 -21.07 -7.58
CA PHE A 146 12.66 -20.32 -6.44
C PHE A 146 13.40 -19.07 -6.94
N ALA A 147 12.98 -17.89 -6.52
CA ALA A 147 13.73 -16.68 -6.80
C ALA A 147 14.91 -16.56 -5.84
N ASP A 148 16.10 -16.39 -6.39
CA ASP A 148 17.35 -16.26 -5.64
C ASP A 148 17.21 -15.15 -4.55
N PRO A 149 17.39 -15.46 -3.26
CA PRO A 149 17.21 -14.54 -2.15
C PRO A 149 18.33 -13.48 -2.07
N ASP A 150 19.49 -13.72 -2.68
CA ASP A 150 20.58 -12.74 -2.73
C ASP A 150 20.30 -11.68 -3.80
N LEU A 151 19.69 -12.08 -4.92
CA LEU A 151 19.27 -11.17 -5.99
C LEU A 151 17.95 -10.47 -5.66
N TYR A 152 16.99 -11.22 -5.13
CA TYR A 152 15.61 -10.80 -4.90
C TYR A 152 15.17 -10.98 -3.43
N PRO A 153 15.90 -10.41 -2.45
CA PRO A 153 15.49 -10.48 -1.05
C PRO A 153 14.17 -9.74 -0.88
N ARG A 154 13.18 -10.33 -0.19
CA ARG A 154 11.98 -9.60 0.26
C ARG A 154 12.41 -8.48 1.21
N TYR A 155 11.92 -7.26 1.00
CA TYR A 155 12.27 -6.14 1.87
C TYR A 155 11.10 -5.16 2.06
N ARG A 156 11.10 -4.50 3.21
CA ARG A 156 10.13 -3.47 3.58
C ARG A 156 10.65 -2.08 3.25
N GLN A 157 9.75 -1.19 2.89
CA GLN A 157 9.98 0.21 2.55
C GLN A 157 9.14 1.09 3.48
N PHE A 158 9.75 2.17 3.96
CA PHE A 158 9.12 3.18 4.80
C PHE A 158 9.26 4.52 4.11
N TYR A 159 8.16 5.28 4.06
CA TYR A 159 8.11 6.53 3.32
C TYR A 159 7.72 7.70 4.22
N LEU A 160 8.29 8.87 3.93
CA LEU A 160 7.84 10.16 4.44
C LEU A 160 7.52 11.07 3.26
N SER A 161 6.29 11.58 3.19
CA SER A 161 5.80 12.38 2.06
C SER A 161 4.86 13.48 2.56
N PRO A 162 4.85 14.69 1.97
CA PRO A 162 3.69 15.57 2.07
C PRO A 162 2.48 14.91 1.40
N ASP A 163 1.29 15.30 1.81
CA ASP A 163 0.03 14.82 1.23
C ASP A 163 -1.04 15.92 1.25
N ILE A 164 -2.11 15.73 0.48
CA ILE A 164 -3.24 16.63 0.39
C ILE A 164 -4.50 15.93 0.91
N ASP A 165 -5.14 16.49 1.93
CA ASP A 165 -6.50 16.13 2.32
C ASP A 165 -7.49 16.77 1.34
N LEU A 166 -7.89 15.97 0.34
CA LEU A 166 -8.83 16.38 -0.71
C LEU A 166 -10.17 16.84 -0.13
N SER A 167 -10.60 16.26 0.99
CA SER A 167 -11.87 16.62 1.63
C SER A 167 -11.85 18.02 2.27
N ARG A 168 -10.65 18.57 2.55
CA ARG A 168 -10.45 19.88 3.15
C ARG A 168 -10.10 20.96 2.13
N LEU A 169 -10.12 20.65 0.83
CA LEU A 169 -9.91 21.63 -0.23
C LEU A 169 -11.07 22.65 -0.27
N PRO A 170 -10.79 23.96 -0.45
CA PRO A 170 -11.79 25.01 -0.41
C PRO A 170 -12.59 25.08 -1.73
N VAL A 171 -13.43 24.08 -2.00
CA VAL A 171 -14.27 24.00 -3.21
C VAL A 171 -15.72 24.43 -2.93
N ARG A 172 -16.32 25.18 -3.86
CA ARG A 172 -17.71 25.66 -3.76
C ARG A 172 -18.75 24.64 -4.23
N SER A 173 -18.42 23.82 -5.24
CA SER A 173 -19.33 22.82 -5.81
C SER A 173 -19.57 21.67 -4.83
N ARG A 174 -20.85 21.36 -4.57
CA ARG A 174 -21.26 20.23 -3.72
C ARG A 174 -20.83 18.89 -4.32
N LEU A 175 -21.04 18.71 -5.62
CA LEU A 175 -20.62 17.50 -6.34
C LEU A 175 -19.12 17.28 -6.22
N LEU A 176 -18.32 18.33 -6.48
CA LEU A 176 -16.87 18.24 -6.40
C LEU A 176 -16.41 17.94 -4.97
N ARG A 177 -17.04 18.54 -3.96
CA ARG A 177 -16.74 18.26 -2.56
C ARG A 177 -16.97 16.79 -2.20
N THR A 178 -18.09 16.22 -2.64
CA THR A 178 -18.39 14.80 -2.44
C THR A 178 -17.36 13.92 -3.14
N LEU A 179 -17.06 14.20 -4.42
CA LEU A 179 -16.07 13.44 -5.19
C LEU A 179 -14.68 13.47 -4.54
N LEU A 180 -14.20 14.65 -4.13
CA LEU A 180 -12.93 14.80 -3.44
C LEU A 180 -12.91 14.10 -2.09
N GLY A 181 -14.02 14.13 -1.35
CA GLY A 181 -14.19 13.37 -0.11
C GLY A 181 -14.08 11.86 -0.35
N THR A 182 -14.78 11.34 -1.36
CA THR A 182 -14.75 9.93 -1.72
C THR A 182 -13.38 9.50 -2.23
N LEU A 183 -12.68 10.32 -3.00
CA LEU A 183 -11.35 9.99 -3.53
C LEU A 183 -10.22 10.20 -2.52
N ASN A 184 -10.50 10.75 -1.33
CA ASN A 184 -9.46 11.08 -0.35
C ASN A 184 -8.76 9.85 0.25
N PHE A 185 -9.29 8.63 0.08
CA PHE A 185 -8.55 7.41 0.47
C PHE A 185 -7.41 7.09 -0.49
N ILE A 186 -7.34 7.71 -1.66
CA ILE A 186 -6.24 7.58 -2.60
C ILE A 186 -5.22 8.67 -2.29
N LYS A 187 -3.95 8.28 -2.12
CA LYS A 187 -2.87 9.26 -1.97
C LYS A 187 -2.57 9.91 -3.32
N ILE A 188 -2.46 11.24 -3.32
CA ILE A 188 -2.03 11.97 -4.50
C ILE A 188 -0.50 11.93 -4.58
N PRO A 189 0.06 11.73 -5.79
CA PRO A 189 1.50 11.62 -5.96
C PRO A 189 2.22 12.89 -5.55
N ALA A 190 3.31 12.71 -4.81
CA ALA A 190 4.11 13.80 -4.24
C ALA A 190 5.55 13.32 -4.04
N PRO A 191 6.51 14.22 -3.79
CA PRO A 191 7.87 13.80 -3.44
C PRO A 191 7.88 12.94 -2.18
N ALA A 192 8.68 11.86 -2.15
CA ALA A 192 8.75 10.97 -1.01
C ALA A 192 10.19 10.60 -0.67
N LEU A 193 10.51 10.57 0.62
CA LEU A 193 11.74 10.00 1.13
C LEU A 193 11.48 8.54 1.51
N GLU A 194 12.13 7.60 0.84
CA GLU A 194 12.09 6.17 1.14
C GLU A 194 13.32 5.77 1.95
N PHE A 195 13.10 5.08 3.07
CA PHE A 195 14.11 4.26 3.74
C PHE A 195 13.67 2.81 3.70
N ASN A 196 14.56 1.88 3.36
CA ASN A 196 14.21 0.47 3.30
C ASN A 196 15.11 -0.41 4.15
N THR A 197 14.62 -1.61 4.46
CA THR A 197 15.30 -2.60 5.30
C THR A 197 16.61 -3.15 4.69
N ARG A 198 16.91 -2.83 3.44
CA ARG A 198 18.23 -3.06 2.82
C ARG A 198 19.24 -1.96 3.14
N GLY A 199 18.88 -1.01 4.01
CA GLY A 199 19.72 0.13 4.40
C GLY A 199 19.83 1.23 3.35
N LYS A 200 18.98 1.22 2.31
CA LYS A 200 19.01 2.24 1.25
C LYS A 200 18.06 3.38 1.56
N LEU A 201 18.55 4.59 1.39
CA LEU A 201 17.75 5.82 1.36
C LEU A 201 17.57 6.26 -0.09
N ARG A 202 16.34 6.58 -0.50
CA ARG A 202 16.02 7.06 -1.85
C ARG A 202 15.10 8.27 -1.76
N LEU A 203 15.34 9.23 -2.64
CA LEU A 203 14.44 10.36 -2.81
C LEU A 203 13.68 10.18 -4.13
N HIS A 204 12.36 10.19 -4.03
CA HIS A 204 11.46 10.16 -5.17
C HIS A 204 10.96 11.57 -5.43
N ALA A 205 11.18 12.10 -6.64
CA ALA A 205 10.62 13.40 -7.02
C ALA A 205 9.09 13.35 -7.10
N LEU A 206 8.55 12.21 -7.52
CA LEU A 206 7.13 11.92 -7.57
C LEU A 206 6.93 10.45 -7.23
N TYR A 207 6.14 10.18 -6.19
CA TYR A 207 5.79 8.83 -5.74
C TYR A 207 4.28 8.76 -5.53
N TRP A 208 3.65 7.72 -6.09
CA TRP A 208 2.23 7.49 -5.88
C TRP A 208 2.04 6.85 -4.53
#